data_AF-A0A2H0P8K6-F1
#
_entry.id   AF-A0A2H0P8K6-F1
#
_cell.length_a   1.000
_cell.length_b   1.000
_cell.length_c   1.000
_cell.angle_alpha   90.00
_cell.angle_beta   90.00
_cell.angle_gamma   90.00
#
_symmetry.space_group_name_H-M   'P 1'
#
loop_
_entity.id
_entity.type
_entity.pdbx_description
1 polymer ?
#
loop_
_entity_poly.entity_id
_entity_poly.type
_entity_poly.pdbx_seq_one_letter_code
_entity_poly.pdbx_strand_id
1 'polypeptide(L)'
;MIRIDRLIKDAIKEDIGRGDITSIAVIPKWQTSKALMTAKEEMVVAGLHVAVFVFKTVDKKIEIRIKVKDGEKVKKGTVLMEVSGSTRSLLTAERTALNFIQRLSGI
;
A
#
# COMPACT_ATOMS: atom_id res chain seq x y z
N MET A 1 -11.32 -14.98 -9.10
CA MET A 1 -10.78 -14.10 -8.05
C MET A 1 -9.76 -14.78 -7.11
N ILE A 2 -9.92 -16.07 -6.77
CA ILE A 2 -9.14 -16.85 -5.79
C ILE A 2 -7.59 -16.79 -5.91
N ARG A 3 -7.02 -16.46 -7.08
CA ARG A 3 -5.56 -16.51 -7.31
C ARG A 3 -4.78 -15.30 -6.77
N ILE A 4 -5.37 -14.11 -6.79
CA ILE A 4 -4.69 -12.86 -6.41
C ILE A 4 -4.61 -12.74 -4.88
N ASP A 5 -5.66 -13.14 -4.15
CA ASP A 5 -5.70 -13.09 -2.69
C ASP A 5 -4.55 -13.88 -2.05
N ARG A 6 -4.24 -15.05 -2.61
CA ARG A 6 -3.16 -15.91 -2.11
C ARG A 6 -1.79 -15.28 -2.36
N LEU A 7 -1.55 -14.76 -3.57
CA LEU A 7 -0.30 -14.07 -3.90
C LEU A 7 -0.05 -12.87 -2.99
N ILE A 8 -1.09 -12.08 -2.71
CA ILE A 8 -0.96 -10.92 -1.82
C ILE A 8 -0.67 -11.36 -0.38
N LYS A 9 -1.37 -12.39 0.13
CA LYS A 9 -1.08 -12.93 1.46
C LYS A 9 0.34 -13.51 1.58
N ASP A 10 0.80 -14.19 0.55
CA ASP A 10 2.15 -14.78 0.53
C ASP A 10 3.22 -13.67 0.47
N ALA A 11 3.03 -12.63 -0.36
CA ALA A 11 3.93 -11.47 -0.42
C ALA A 11 3.97 -10.68 0.90
N ILE A 12 2.80 -10.46 1.52
CA ILE A 12 2.70 -9.83 2.85
C ILE A 12 3.45 -10.68 3.89
N LYS A 13 3.31 -12.02 3.83
CA LYS A 13 3.98 -12.93 4.76
C LYS A 13 5.49 -12.93 4.56
N GLU A 14 5.96 -12.84 3.31
CA GLU A 14 7.38 -12.72 2.96
C GLU A 14 7.97 -11.42 3.53
N ASP A 15 7.30 -10.29 3.33
CA ASP A 15 7.79 -8.95 3.71
C ASP A 15 7.73 -8.73 5.24
N ILE A 16 6.69 -9.23 5.91
CA ILE A 16 6.47 -9.04 7.35
C ILE A 16 7.16 -10.13 8.18
N GLY A 17 7.30 -11.35 7.66
CA GLY A 17 7.89 -12.48 8.37
C GLY A 17 7.23 -12.74 9.74
N ARG A 18 7.95 -12.47 10.84
CA ARG A 18 7.48 -12.64 12.23
C ARG A 18 6.73 -11.42 12.79
N GLY A 19 6.59 -10.35 12.01
CA GLY A 19 5.99 -9.08 12.42
C GLY A 19 6.92 -7.89 12.15
N ASP A 20 6.33 -6.71 12.03
CA ASP A 20 7.06 -5.44 11.94
C ASP A 20 7.54 -5.01 13.34
N ILE A 21 8.62 -5.64 13.81
CA ILE A 21 9.18 -5.46 15.16
C ILE A 21 9.61 -4.01 15.37
N THR A 22 10.14 -3.37 14.34
CA THR A 22 10.56 -1.96 14.38
C THR A 22 9.37 -1.07 14.68
N SER A 23 8.30 -1.13 13.88
CA SER A 23 7.09 -0.33 14.13
C SER A 23 6.47 -0.63 15.49
N ILE A 24 6.51 -1.88 15.94
CA ILE A 24 6.01 -2.26 17.27
C ILE A 24 6.82 -1.60 18.41
N ALA A 25 8.13 -1.45 18.24
CA ALA A 25 9.04 -0.91 19.25
C ALA A 25 8.97 0.62 19.38
N VAL A 26 8.84 1.34 18.27
CA VAL A 26 8.92 2.82 18.25
C VAL A 26 7.59 3.54 18.13
N ILE A 27 6.55 2.91 17.56
CA ILE A 27 5.27 3.60 17.30
C ILE A 27 4.25 3.22 18.36
N PRO A 28 3.64 4.13 19.12
CA PRO A 28 2.58 3.78 20.07
C PRO A 28 1.35 3.13 19.41
N LYS A 29 0.69 2.19 20.11
CA LYS A 29 -0.47 1.45 19.55
C LYS A 29 -1.67 2.34 19.18
N TRP A 30 -1.85 3.45 19.89
CA TRP A 30 -2.94 4.41 19.66
C TRP A 30 -2.65 5.41 18.54
N GLN A 31 -1.42 5.44 18.02
CA GLN A 31 -1.05 6.41 17.00
C GLN A 31 -1.74 6.08 15.68
N THR A 32 -2.44 7.08 15.14
CA THR A 32 -3.00 7.06 13.80
C THR A 32 -2.29 8.07 12.91
N SER A 33 -2.18 7.77 11.63
CA SER A 33 -1.58 8.67 10.65
C SER A 33 -2.37 8.67 9.35
N LYS A 34 -2.07 9.67 8.52
CA LYS A 34 -2.51 9.75 7.13
C LYS A 34 -1.26 9.77 6.25
N ALA A 35 -1.25 8.90 5.24
CA ALA A 35 -0.19 8.76 4.26
C ALA A 35 -0.71 9.12 2.86
N LEU A 36 0.19 9.65 2.04
CA LEU A 36 -0.06 9.97 0.63
C LEU A 36 0.87 9.13 -0.23
N MET A 37 0.30 8.33 -1.12
CA MET A 37 1.08 7.62 -2.15
C MET A 37 1.26 8.56 -3.34
N THR A 38 2.49 8.94 -3.64
CA THR A 38 2.82 9.91 -4.69
C THR A 38 3.70 9.28 -5.77
N ALA A 39 3.41 9.61 -7.03
CA ALA A 39 4.26 9.24 -8.17
C ALA A 39 5.56 10.04 -8.12
N LYS A 40 6.72 9.35 -8.14
CA LYS A 40 8.04 10.01 -8.13
C LYS A 40 8.59 10.32 -9.53
N GLU A 41 7.91 9.83 -10.57
CA GLU A 41 8.22 10.04 -11.97
C GLU A 41 6.93 10.03 -12.81
N GLU A 42 7.05 10.30 -14.11
CA GLU A 42 5.92 10.14 -15.04
C GLU A 42 5.69 8.65 -15.29
N MET A 43 4.44 8.20 -15.15
CA MET A 43 4.09 6.78 -15.26
C MET A 43 2.64 6.60 -15.73
N VAL A 44 2.33 5.40 -16.23
CA VAL A 44 0.95 4.94 -16.38
C VAL A 44 0.59 4.14 -15.13
N VAL A 45 -0.47 4.55 -14.45
CA VAL A 45 -0.85 3.94 -13.17
C VAL A 45 -1.48 2.58 -13.42
N ALA A 46 -1.04 1.55 -12.69
CA ALA A 46 -1.61 0.22 -12.75
C ALA A 46 -1.49 -0.47 -11.38
N GLY A 47 -2.51 -1.24 -10.99
CA GLY A 47 -2.48 -2.01 -9.75
C GLY A 47 -2.99 -1.29 -8.51
N LEU A 48 -3.72 -0.18 -8.63
CA LEU A 48 -4.29 0.53 -7.46
C LEU A 48 -5.19 -0.39 -6.62
N HIS A 49 -5.94 -1.27 -7.27
CA HIS A 49 -6.79 -2.26 -6.62
C HIS A 49 -5.98 -3.26 -5.77
N VAL A 50 -4.80 -3.64 -6.25
CA VAL A 50 -3.88 -4.55 -5.56
C VAL A 50 -3.32 -3.87 -4.31
N ALA A 51 -2.87 -2.62 -4.43
CA ALA A 51 -2.41 -1.84 -3.27
C ALA A 51 -3.51 -1.67 -2.21
N VAL A 52 -4.75 -1.36 -2.63
CA VAL A 52 -5.91 -1.31 -1.72
C VAL A 52 -6.09 -2.64 -0.99
N PHE A 53 -6.00 -3.75 -1.72
CA PHE A 53 -6.15 -5.08 -1.13
C PHE A 53 -5.03 -5.41 -0.13
N VAL A 54 -3.79 -5.00 -0.40
CA VAL A 54 -2.66 -5.13 0.55
C VAL A 54 -2.98 -4.42 1.86
N PHE A 55 -3.32 -3.13 1.81
CA PHE A 55 -3.66 -2.35 3.00
C PHE A 55 -4.83 -2.97 3.78
N LYS A 56 -5.91 -3.36 3.09
CA LYS A 56 -7.08 -3.99 3.72
C LYS A 56 -6.81 -5.38 4.28
N THR A 57 -5.82 -6.10 3.75
CA THR A 57 -5.40 -7.41 4.27
C THR A 57 -4.61 -7.25 5.57
N VAL A 58 -3.76 -6.23 5.67
CA VAL A 58 -3.03 -5.90 6.91
C VAL A 58 -3.99 -5.39 7.98
N ASP A 59 -4.86 -4.44 7.64
CA ASP A 59 -5.85 -3.89 8.58
C ASP A 59 -7.12 -3.43 7.86
N LYS A 60 -8.23 -4.10 8.18
CA LYS A 60 -9.55 -3.81 7.58
C LYS A 60 -10.05 -2.40 7.91
N LYS A 61 -9.58 -1.80 9.02
CA LYS A 61 -9.97 -0.46 9.48
C LYS A 61 -9.27 0.67 8.73
N ILE A 62 -8.23 0.38 7.94
CA ILE A 62 -7.56 1.41 7.13
C ILE A 62 -8.56 2.02 6.14
N GLU A 63 -8.70 3.34 6.14
CA GLU A 63 -9.48 4.08 5.16
C GLU A 63 -8.61 4.46 3.96
N ILE A 64 -9.16 4.33 2.75
CA ILE A 64 -8.42 4.57 1.51
C ILE A 64 -9.27 5.42 0.58
N ARG A 65 -8.68 6.48 0.04
CA ARG A 65 -9.28 7.31 -1.00
C ARG A 65 -8.37 7.32 -2.22
N ILE A 66 -8.80 6.64 -3.27
CA ILE A 66 -8.13 6.65 -4.58
C ILE A 66 -8.36 8.00 -5.27
N LYS A 67 -7.34 8.54 -5.92
CA LYS A 67 -7.37 9.87 -6.57
C LYS A 67 -7.21 9.84 -8.09
N VAL A 68 -6.69 8.74 -8.62
CA VAL A 68 -6.46 8.50 -10.06
C VAL A 68 -6.97 7.11 -10.44
N LYS A 69 -7.03 6.79 -11.72
CA LYS A 69 -7.49 5.48 -12.21
C LYS A 69 -6.35 4.64 -12.76
N ASP A 70 -6.49 3.31 -12.72
CA ASP A 70 -5.62 2.42 -13.49
C ASP A 70 -5.77 2.75 -15.00
N GLY A 71 -4.66 2.74 -15.73
CA GLY A 71 -4.54 3.20 -17.11
C GLY A 71 -4.34 4.71 -17.28
N GLU A 72 -4.42 5.50 -16.21
CA GLU A 72 -4.22 6.95 -16.25
C GLU A 72 -2.73 7.30 -16.32
N LYS A 73 -2.35 8.22 -17.22
CA LYS A 73 -0.99 8.76 -17.30
C LYS A 73 -0.83 9.91 -16.32
N VAL A 74 0.09 9.80 -15.38
CA VAL A 74 0.31 10.78 -14.31
C VAL A 74 1.72 11.36 -14.38
N LYS A 75 1.86 12.59 -13.89
CA LYS A 75 3.16 13.27 -13.78
C LYS A 75 3.78 13.05 -12.40
N LYS A 76 5.08 13.28 -12.30
CA LYS A 76 5.79 13.37 -11.00
C LYS A 76 5.06 14.31 -10.04
N GLY A 77 4.88 13.87 -8.80
CA GLY A 77 4.18 14.59 -7.74
C GLY A 77 2.69 14.30 -7.65
N THR A 78 2.10 13.58 -8.61
CA THR A 78 0.67 13.22 -8.57
C THR A 78 0.39 12.31 -7.38
N VAL A 79 -0.62 12.65 -6.57
CA VAL A 79 -1.11 11.80 -5.48
C VAL A 79 -2.01 10.73 -6.08
N LEU A 80 -1.63 9.46 -5.93
CA LEU A 80 -2.37 8.31 -6.44
C LEU A 80 -3.50 7.89 -5.50
N MET A 81 -3.21 7.87 -4.19
CA MET A 81 -4.18 7.56 -3.14
C MET A 81 -3.78 8.18 -1.80
N GLU A 82 -4.79 8.41 -0.97
CA GLU A 82 -4.64 8.77 0.45
C GLU A 82 -5.04 7.56 1.31
N VAL A 83 -4.26 7.28 2.35
CA VAL A 83 -4.46 6.12 3.22
C VAL A 83 -4.41 6.59 4.67
N SER A 84 -5.41 6.24 5.49
CA SER A 84 -5.51 6.66 6.90
C SER A 84 -5.79 5.48 7.82
N GLY A 85 -5.16 5.43 8.99
CA GLY A 85 -5.37 4.34 9.94
C GLY A 85 -4.28 4.27 11.01
N SER A 86 -4.14 3.12 11.67
CA SER A 86 -3.05 2.89 12.62
C SER A 86 -1.71 3.05 11.92
N THR A 87 -0.82 3.88 12.48
CA THR A 87 0.50 4.13 11.91
C THR A 87 1.30 2.84 11.72
N ARG A 88 1.20 1.89 12.66
CA ARG A 88 1.83 0.57 12.54
C ARG A 88 1.32 -0.18 11.32
N SER A 89 0.00 -0.30 11.17
CA SER A 89 -0.63 -0.98 10.03
C SER A 89 -0.26 -0.34 8.69
N LEU A 90 -0.17 0.99 8.64
CA LEU A 90 0.23 1.72 7.43
C LEU A 90 1.66 1.39 7.02
N LEU A 91 2.62 1.46 7.95
CA LEU A 91 4.03 1.16 7.68
C LEU A 91 4.25 -0.32 7.32
N THR A 92 3.56 -1.21 8.02
CA THR A 92 3.61 -2.65 7.75
C THR A 92 3.12 -3.01 6.33
N ALA A 93 2.13 -2.29 5.80
CA ALA A 93 1.61 -2.53 4.46
C ALA A 93 2.37 -1.78 3.34
N GLU A 94 3.15 -0.75 3.69
CA GLU A 94 3.73 0.22 2.75
C GLU A 94 4.57 -0.45 1.67
N ARG A 95 5.60 -1.20 2.09
CA ARG A 95 6.61 -1.73 1.16
C ARG A 95 6.01 -2.74 0.19
N THR A 96 5.19 -3.66 0.67
CA THR A 96 4.46 -4.60 -0.17
C THR A 96 3.54 -3.86 -1.17
N ALA A 97 2.77 -2.86 -0.72
CA ALA A 97 1.88 -2.12 -1.61
C ALA A 97 2.64 -1.34 -2.70
N LEU A 98 3.75 -0.68 -2.34
CA LEU A 98 4.59 0.05 -3.29
C LEU A 98 5.23 -0.89 -4.32
N ASN A 99 5.72 -2.06 -3.89
CA ASN A 99 6.32 -3.04 -4.80
C ASN A 99 5.35 -3.48 -5.90
N PHE A 100 4.07 -3.71 -5.57
CA PHE A 100 3.06 -4.06 -6.55
C PHE A 100 2.80 -2.93 -7.55
N ILE A 101 2.56 -1.70 -7.08
CA ILE A 101 2.30 -0.55 -7.95
C ILE A 101 3.49 -0.31 -8.87
N GLN A 102 4.71 -0.25 -8.32
CA GLN A 102 5.92 0.00 -9.10
C GLN A 102 6.14 -1.07 -10.16
N ARG A 103 5.95 -2.35 -9.81
CA ARG A 103 6.12 -3.46 -10.76
C ARG A 103 5.07 -3.43 -11.86
N LEU A 104 3.81 -3.13 -11.55
CA LEU A 104 2.71 -3.15 -12.51
C LEU A 104 2.73 -1.92 -13.42
N SER A 105 3.09 -0.75 -12.89
CA SER A 105 3.20 0.49 -13.66
C SER A 105 4.46 0.63 -14.50
N GLY A 106 5.48 -0.20 -14.23
CA GLY A 106 6.71 -0.23 -15.01
C GLY A 106 6.65 -1.15 -16.24
N ILE A 107 5.50 -1.80 -16.50
CA ILE A 107 5.26 -2.68 -17.66
C ILE A 107 4.48 -1.90 -18.72
#